data_AF-A0A7S1QM18-F1
#
_entry.id   AF-A0A7S1QM18-F1
#
_cell.length_a   1.000
_cell.length_b   1.000
_cell.length_c   1.000
_cell.angle_alpha   90.00
_cell.angle_beta   90.00
_cell.angle_gamma   90.00
#
_symmetry.space_group_name_H-M   'P 1'
#
loop_
_entity.id
_entity.type
_entity.pdbx_description
1 polymer ?
#
loop_
_entity_poly.entity_id
_entity_poly.type
_entity_poly.pdbx_seq_one_letter_code
_entity_poly.pdbx_strand_id
1 'polypeptide(L)'
;LLDTPADAPPAAVVDLCSGFGFLGMFLAELMPEPERYLSEIILVDRGWPNPHIGSKGTISNDHIYAHGAWRVPIQTIKSDIKEQGNVRSLIRRVVACDDRPCVICAVHLCGTLSLRAAQLFN
;
A
#
# COMPACT_ATOMS: atom_id res chain seq x y z
N LEU A 1 -20.88 3.32 0.33
CA LEU A 1 -19.82 2.30 0.24
C LEU A 1 -20.24 1.39 -0.89
N LEU A 2 -19.40 1.29 -1.92
CA LEU A 2 -19.72 0.70 -3.22
C LEU A 2 -20.30 -0.71 -3.05
N ASP A 3 -21.39 -1.02 -3.79
CA ASP A 3 -21.95 -2.37 -3.94
C ASP A 3 -20.87 -3.28 -4.53
N THR A 4 -20.04 -3.84 -3.65
CA THR A 4 -19.09 -4.86 -4.02
C THR A 4 -19.88 -6.17 -3.94
N PRO A 5 -19.93 -6.98 -5.00
CA PRO A 5 -20.63 -8.27 -4.95
C PRO A 5 -20.21 -9.06 -3.71
N ALA A 6 -21.15 -9.72 -3.03
CA ALA A 6 -20.87 -10.41 -1.76
C ALA A 6 -19.81 -11.54 -1.90
N ASP A 7 -19.57 -11.98 -3.12
CA ASP A 7 -18.60 -12.98 -3.56
C ASP A 7 -17.30 -12.37 -4.12
N ALA A 8 -17.18 -11.04 -4.18
CA ALA A 8 -15.96 -10.40 -4.65
C ALA A 8 -14.79 -10.68 -3.69
N PRO A 9 -13.60 -11.02 -4.20
CA PRO A 9 -12.44 -11.27 -3.35
C PRO A 9 -11.99 -9.97 -2.65
N PRO A 10 -11.44 -10.06 -1.42
CA PRO A 10 -10.97 -8.91 -0.67
C PRO A 10 -9.89 -8.11 -1.41
N ALA A 11 -10.05 -6.79 -1.44
CA ALA A 11 -9.17 -5.89 -2.19
C ALA A 11 -7.83 -5.65 -1.49
N ALA A 12 -6.79 -5.38 -2.27
CA ALA A 12 -5.55 -4.80 -1.77
C ALA A 12 -5.69 -3.27 -1.71
N VAL A 13 -5.14 -2.63 -0.68
CA VAL A 13 -4.94 -1.18 -0.68
C VAL A 13 -3.46 -0.87 -0.86
N VAL A 14 -3.11 -0.07 -1.87
CA VAL A 14 -1.73 0.38 -2.12
C VAL A 14 -1.65 1.86 -1.79
N ASP A 15 -1.02 2.19 -0.67
CA ASP A 15 -0.86 3.56 -0.19
C ASP A 15 0.49 4.13 -0.66
N LEU A 16 0.45 4.99 -1.67
CA LEU A 16 1.62 5.56 -2.33
C LEU A 16 2.10 6.82 -1.60
N CYS A 17 3.41 6.90 -1.38
CA CYS A 17 4.02 7.92 -0.52
C CYS A 17 3.38 7.94 0.86
N SER A 18 3.19 6.74 1.39
CA SER A 18 2.48 6.47 2.65
C SER A 18 3.06 7.17 3.87
N GLY A 19 4.33 7.61 3.84
CA GLY A 19 5.00 8.10 5.04
C GLY A 19 4.96 7.03 6.14
N PHE A 20 4.38 7.35 7.30
CA PHE A 20 4.21 6.40 8.40
C PHE A 20 3.02 5.43 8.22
N GLY A 21 2.23 5.57 7.15
CA GLY A 21 1.10 4.68 6.84
C GLY A 21 -0.21 5.02 7.51
N PHE A 22 -0.33 6.19 8.14
CA PHE A 22 -1.54 6.56 8.91
C PHE A 22 -2.82 6.50 8.08
N LEU A 23 -2.80 6.85 6.79
CA LEU A 23 -4.00 6.81 5.96
C LEU A 23 -4.52 5.37 5.81
N GLY A 24 -3.70 4.48 5.26
CA GLY A 24 -4.08 3.07 5.11
C GLY A 24 -4.48 2.41 6.43
N MET A 25 -3.68 2.63 7.49
CA MET A 25 -3.94 2.08 8.82
C MET A 25 -5.27 2.59 9.42
N PHE A 26 -5.51 3.90 9.36
CA PHE A 26 -6.72 4.51 9.91
C PHE A 26 -7.97 4.07 9.15
N LEU A 27 -7.89 3.94 7.82
CA LEU A 27 -9.01 3.44 7.01
C LEU A 27 -9.44 2.03 7.42
N ALA A 28 -8.49 1.14 7.71
CA ALA A 28 -8.82 -0.21 8.18
C ALA A 28 -9.52 -0.20 9.55
N GLU A 29 -9.14 0.70 10.46
CA GLU A 29 -9.78 0.80 11.78
C GLU A 29 -11.18 1.41 11.74
N LEU A 30 -11.48 2.25 10.75
CA LEU A 30 -12.81 2.83 10.57
C LEU A 30 -13.82 1.85 9.97
N MET A 31 -13.35 0.80 9.29
CA MET A 31 -14.21 -0.18 8.65
C MET A 31 -14.69 -1.24 9.66
N PRO A 32 -15.99 -1.57 9.69
CA PRO A 32 -16.45 -2.77 10.40
C PRO A 32 -15.96 -4.02 9.65
N GLU A 33 -15.37 -4.97 10.38
CA GLU A 33 -14.86 -6.24 9.83
C GLU A 33 -13.98 -6.05 8.57
N PRO A 34 -12.93 -5.21 8.61
CA PRO A 34 -12.13 -4.84 7.45
C PRO A 34 -11.50 -6.06 6.76
N GLU A 35 -11.20 -7.13 7.50
CA GLU A 35 -10.72 -8.42 6.98
C GLU A 35 -11.67 -9.10 5.98
N ARG A 36 -12.96 -8.72 5.95
CA ARG A 36 -13.92 -9.20 4.92
C ARG A 36 -13.74 -8.51 3.58
N TYR A 37 -13.23 -7.27 3.59
CA TYR A 37 -13.17 -6.41 2.41
C TYR A 37 -11.74 -6.21 1.92
N LEU A 38 -10.75 -6.34 2.81
CA LEU A 38 -9.35 -6.07 2.56
C LEU A 38 -8.50 -7.32 2.76
N SER A 39 -7.71 -7.67 1.76
CA SER A 39 -6.71 -8.74 1.86
C SER A 39 -5.42 -8.26 2.54
N GLU A 40 -5.00 -7.03 2.25
CA GLU A 40 -3.85 -6.38 2.89
C GLU A 40 -3.80 -4.87 2.59
N ILE A 41 -2.94 -4.18 3.34
CA ILE A 41 -2.54 -2.79 3.10
C ILE A 41 -1.05 -2.76 2.80
N ILE A 42 -0.69 -2.20 1.65
CA ILE A 42 0.68 -2.10 1.15
C ILE A 42 1.11 -0.64 1.18
N LEU A 43 1.97 -0.32 2.14
CA LEU A 43 2.52 1.00 2.37
C LEU A 43 3.78 1.19 1.53
N VAL A 44 3.71 2.03 0.51
CA VAL A 44 4.83 2.29 -0.40
C VAL A 44 5.44 3.65 -0.09
N ASP A 45 6.73 3.70 0.23
CA ASP A 45 7.45 4.94 0.47
C ASP A 45 8.97 4.73 0.32
N ARG A 46 9.71 5.74 -0.13
CA ARG A 46 11.19 5.69 -0.18
C ARG A 46 11.82 5.65 1.22
N GLY A 47 11.10 6.14 2.23
CA GLY A 47 11.53 6.25 3.61
C GLY A 47 11.53 4.92 4.36
N TRP A 48 10.80 3.90 3.89
CA TRP A 48 10.78 2.59 4.54
C TRP A 48 12.15 1.90 4.49
N PRO A 49 12.47 1.02 5.47
CA PRO A 49 13.60 0.12 5.36
C PRO A 49 13.30 -1.02 4.36
N ASN A 50 14.35 -1.65 3.83
CA ASN A 50 14.22 -2.91 3.10
C ASN A 50 15.12 -3.97 3.76
N PRO A 51 14.57 -4.81 4.64
CA PRO A 51 15.35 -5.80 5.39
C PRO A 51 16.05 -6.82 4.49
N HIS A 52 15.43 -7.20 3.37
CA HIS A 52 15.96 -8.21 2.44
C HIS A 52 17.31 -7.84 1.83
N ILE A 53 17.58 -6.54 1.72
CA ILE A 53 18.85 -6.00 1.19
C ILE A 53 19.61 -5.17 2.22
N GLY A 54 19.20 -5.21 3.49
CA GLY A 54 19.82 -4.46 4.59
C GLY A 54 19.72 -2.92 4.46
N SER A 55 18.81 -2.41 3.62
CA SER A 55 18.67 -0.96 3.42
C SER A 55 17.98 -0.32 4.62
N LYS A 56 18.65 0.65 5.25
CA LYS A 56 18.04 1.48 6.30
C LYS A 56 16.97 2.41 5.71
N GLY A 57 15.94 2.68 6.49
CA GLY A 57 14.90 3.67 6.22
C GLY A 57 15.07 4.91 7.09
N THR A 58 14.43 6.01 6.72
CA THR A 58 14.23 7.19 7.58
C THR A 58 12.96 7.08 8.42
N ILE A 59 12.12 6.09 8.13
CA ILE A 59 10.87 5.79 8.83
C ILE A 59 11.08 4.48 9.59
N SER A 60 10.84 4.47 10.90
CA SER A 60 10.80 3.22 11.67
C SER A 60 9.56 2.43 11.27
N ASN A 61 9.69 1.10 11.21
CA ASN A 61 8.57 0.18 10.99
C ASN A 61 8.12 -0.52 12.28
N ASP A 62 8.65 -0.12 13.45
CA ASP A 62 8.31 -0.73 14.74
C ASP A 62 6.82 -0.60 15.06
N HIS A 63 6.20 0.54 14.73
CA HIS A 63 4.77 0.77 14.97
C HIS A 63 3.87 -0.18 14.16
N ILE A 64 4.41 -0.85 13.14
CA ILE A 64 3.70 -1.87 12.36
C ILE A 64 4.00 -3.26 12.91
N TYR A 65 5.27 -3.58 13.13
CA TYR A 65 5.69 -4.97 13.37
C TYR A 65 6.02 -5.32 14.84
N ALA A 66 6.22 -4.34 15.72
CA ALA A 66 6.63 -4.57 17.11
C ALA A 66 5.46 -4.73 18.10
N HIS A 67 4.21 -4.59 17.64
CA HIS A 67 3.02 -4.55 18.50
C HIS A 67 2.00 -5.67 18.22
N GLY A 68 2.42 -6.72 17.51
CA GLY A 68 1.56 -7.85 17.14
C GLY A 68 0.92 -7.70 15.76
N ALA A 69 0.05 -8.65 15.41
CA ALA A 69 -0.60 -8.67 14.11
C ALA A 69 -1.77 -7.66 14.05
N TRP A 70 -1.86 -6.96 12.92
CA TRP A 70 -2.99 -6.10 12.59
C TRP A 70 -4.19 -6.93 12.10
N ARG A 71 -5.40 -6.39 12.24
CA ARG A 71 -6.64 -7.04 11.75
C ARG A 71 -6.61 -7.31 10.25
N VAL A 72 -6.04 -6.36 9.51
CA VAL A 72 -5.68 -6.51 8.10
C VAL A 72 -4.17 -6.57 8.02
N PRO A 73 -3.58 -7.54 7.30
CA PRO A 73 -2.13 -7.60 7.10
C PRO A 73 -1.58 -6.29 6.53
N ILE A 74 -0.46 -5.82 7.07
CA ILE A 74 0.22 -4.60 6.61
C ILE A 74 1.61 -4.96 6.12
N GLN A 75 1.95 -4.48 4.93
CA GLN A 75 3.28 -4.61 4.35
C GLN A 75 3.88 -3.23 4.06
N THR A 76 5.20 -3.12 4.23
CA THR A 76 5.96 -1.91 3.90
C THR A 76 6.90 -2.20 2.73
N ILE A 77 6.82 -1.39 1.67
CA ILE A 77 7.69 -1.49 0.51
C ILE A 77 8.51 -0.20 0.37
N LYS A 78 9.84 -0.36 0.43
CA LYS A 78 10.77 0.72 0.08
C LYS A 78 10.78 0.92 -1.44
N SER A 79 10.27 2.06 -1.92
CA SER A 79 10.26 2.38 -3.36
C SER A 79 10.22 3.89 -3.60
N ASP A 80 11.06 4.41 -4.49
CA ASP A 80 10.93 5.79 -5.00
C ASP A 80 10.11 5.79 -6.28
N ILE A 81 8.83 6.16 -6.16
CA ILE A 81 7.89 6.16 -7.29
C ILE A 81 8.16 7.27 -8.31
N LYS A 82 9.10 8.18 -8.06
CA LYS A 82 9.55 9.16 -9.08
C LYS A 82 10.28 8.45 -10.22
N GLU A 83 10.95 7.34 -9.90
CA GLU A 83 11.70 6.53 -10.85
C GLU A 83 10.77 5.55 -11.59
N GLN A 84 10.74 5.65 -12.93
CA GLN A 84 9.87 4.83 -13.76
C GLN A 84 10.16 3.31 -13.68
N GLY A 85 11.40 2.93 -13.37
CA GLY A 85 11.77 1.53 -13.13
C GLY A 85 11.07 0.95 -11.91
N ASN A 86 11.03 1.72 -10.81
CA ASN A 86 10.38 1.32 -9.57
C ASN A 86 8.86 1.23 -9.73
N VAL A 87 8.25 2.15 -10.48
CA VAL A 87 6.82 2.09 -10.82
C VAL A 87 6.49 0.79 -11.56
N ARG A 88 7.26 0.44 -12.59
CA ARG A 88 7.08 -0.83 -13.33
C ARG A 88 7.24 -2.06 -12.43
N SER A 89 8.18 -2.02 -11.49
CA SER A 89 8.37 -3.10 -10.53
C SER A 89 7.19 -3.22 -9.55
N LEU A 90 6.62 -2.10 -9.10
CA LEU A 90 5.45 -2.10 -8.22
C LEU A 90 4.23 -2.66 -8.94
N ILE A 91 3.97 -2.25 -10.20
CA ILE A 91 2.88 -2.81 -11.00
C ILE A 91 2.97 -4.34 -11.03
N ARG A 92 4.14 -4.89 -11.41
CA ARG A 92 4.32 -6.34 -11.52
C ARG A 92 4.16 -7.10 -10.20
N ARG A 93 4.61 -6.50 -9.08
CA ARG A 93 4.66 -7.19 -7.78
C ARG A 93 3.41 -7.03 -6.94
N VAL A 94 2.67 -5.96 -7.17
CA VAL A 94 1.60 -5.52 -6.26
C VAL A 94 0.26 -5.43 -7.00
N VAL A 95 0.25 -4.78 -8.16
CA VAL A 95 -1.01 -4.48 -8.87
C VAL A 95 -1.42 -5.63 -9.79
N ALA A 96 -0.46 -6.28 -10.45
CA ALA A 96 -0.68 -7.36 -11.42
C ALA A 96 -0.25 -8.73 -10.88
N CYS A 97 -0.11 -8.87 -9.56
CA CYS A 97 0.39 -10.11 -8.94
C CYS A 97 -0.66 -11.22 -8.96
N ASP A 98 -1.94 -10.86 -8.90
CA ASP A 98 -3.09 -11.76 -8.79
C ASP A 98 -4.37 -11.09 -9.32
N ASP A 99 -5.45 -11.86 -9.45
CA ASP A 99 -6.74 -11.39 -9.97
C ASP A 99 -7.58 -10.61 -8.93
N ARG A 100 -7.01 -10.26 -7.78
CA ARG A 100 -7.76 -9.54 -6.74
C ARG A 100 -7.91 -8.06 -7.10
N PRO A 101 -9.01 -7.40 -6.67
CA PRO A 101 -9.15 -5.96 -6.80
C PRO A 101 -8.02 -5.22 -6.09
N CYS A 102 -7.53 -4.14 -6.71
CA CYS A 102 -6.48 -3.30 -6.14
C CYS A 102 -6.93 -1.83 -6.13
N VAL A 103 -6.91 -1.22 -4.95
CA VAL A 103 -7.25 0.19 -4.73
C VAL A 103 -5.96 0.97 -4.49
N ILE A 104 -5.67 1.93 -5.37
CA ILE A 104 -4.49 2.78 -5.25
C ILE A 104 -4.88 4.07 -4.52
N CYS A 105 -4.29 4.29 -3.35
CA CYS A 105 -4.41 5.53 -2.59
C CYS A 105 -3.19 6.44 -2.85
N ALA A 106 -3.46 7.68 -3.25
CA ALA A 106 -2.46 8.64 -3.72
C ALA A 106 -2.74 10.07 -3.20
N VAL A 107 -3.17 10.18 -1.93
CA VAL A 107 -3.83 11.37 -1.39
C VAL A 107 -2.88 12.55 -1.13
N HIS A 108 -1.56 12.35 -1.10
CA HIS A 108 -0.56 13.41 -0.83
C HIS A 108 0.46 13.61 -1.97
N LEU A 109 0.11 13.19 -3.19
CA LEU A 109 1.02 13.29 -4.31
C LEU A 109 1.01 14.70 -4.93
N CYS A 110 2.10 15.46 -4.78
CA CYS A 110 2.28 16.75 -5.45
C CYS A 110 2.98 16.59 -6.82
N GLY A 111 2.53 17.35 -7.82
CA GLY A 111 3.20 17.49 -9.13
C GLY A 111 3.44 16.16 -9.85
N THR A 112 4.71 15.81 -10.10
CA THR A 112 5.10 14.56 -10.81
C THR A 112 4.57 13.29 -10.13
N LEU A 113 4.38 13.31 -8.82
CA LEU A 113 3.90 12.13 -8.10
C LEU A 113 2.46 11.76 -8.51
N SER A 114 1.58 12.74 -8.75
CA SER A 114 0.19 12.45 -9.15
C SER A 114 0.11 11.82 -10.55
N LEU A 115 0.99 12.22 -11.47
CA LEU A 115 1.13 11.59 -12.79
C LEU A 115 1.59 10.13 -12.68
N ARG A 116 2.46 9.80 -11.71
CA ARG A 116 2.92 8.42 -11.48
C ARG A 116 1.84 7.53 -10.88
N ALA A 117 0.98 8.05 -10.01
CA ALA A 117 -0.21 7.32 -9.55
C ALA A 117 -1.18 7.02 -10.69
N ALA A 118 -1.43 7.97 -11.59
CA ALA A 118 -2.26 7.72 -12.77
C ALA A 118 -1.65 6.65 -13.71
N GLN A 119 -0.32 6.54 -13.77
CA GLN A 119 0.37 5.47 -14.51
C GLN A 119 0.35 4.10 -13.80
N LEU A 120 0.08 4.06 -12.49
CA LEU A 120 -0.08 2.80 -11.76
C LEU A 120 -1.47 2.19 -11.98
N PHE A 121 -2.46 3.03 -12.31
CA PHE A 121 -3.84 2.62 -12.56
C PHE A 121 -4.11 2.20 -14.02
N ASN A 122 -3.47 2.86 -14.99
CA ASN A 122 -3.60 2.56 -16.43
C ASN A 122 -2.59 1.50 -16.90
#